data_AF-A0A972UJN1-F1
#
_entry.id   AF-A0A972UJN1-F1
#
_cell.length_a   1.000
_cell.length_b   1.000
_cell.length_c   1.000
_cell.angle_alpha   90.00
_cell.angle_beta   90.00
_cell.angle_gamma   90.00
#
_symmetry.space_group_name_H-M   'P 1'
#
loop_
_entity.id
_entity.type
_entity.pdbx_description
1 polymer ?
#
loop_
_entity_poly.entity_id
_entity_poly.type
_entity_poly.pdbx_seq_one_letter_code
_entity_poly.pdbx_strand_id
1 'polypeptide(L)'
;NRRANAGLAPIDWIVMRNRLSHIASRNQLEITGLMELLAERIGFRLAPGFGERVVFREMFLEGLTLLDLDLSELNDRRASSRSAARRELGELLQTIGISAPRIRTATPASAA
;
A
#
# COMPACT_ATOMS: atom_id res chain seq x y z
N ASN A 1 -19.57 -4.73 -19.81
CA ASN A 1 -19.86 -3.40 -19.20
C ASN A 1 -21.30 -3.28 -18.69
N ARG A 2 -21.65 -3.96 -17.59
CA ARG A 2 -23.03 -3.93 -17.04
C ARG A 2 -23.34 -2.65 -16.25
N ARG A 3 -22.32 -1.98 -15.69
CA ARG A 3 -22.44 -0.71 -14.94
C ARG A 3 -22.57 0.53 -15.83
N ALA A 4 -21.80 0.59 -16.92
CA ALA A 4 -21.93 1.67 -17.90
C ALA A 4 -23.33 1.67 -18.55
N ASN A 5 -23.87 0.48 -18.84
CA ASN A 5 -25.26 0.33 -19.30
C ASN A 5 -26.32 0.72 -18.26
N ALA A 6 -25.93 0.82 -16.97
CA ALA A 6 -26.78 1.26 -15.87
C ALA A 6 -26.54 2.73 -15.48
N GLY A 7 -25.76 3.49 -16.25
CA GLY A 7 -25.44 4.90 -15.98
C GLY A 7 -24.54 5.14 -14.76
N LEU A 8 -23.95 4.08 -14.20
CA LEU A 8 -23.05 4.19 -13.05
C LEU A 8 -21.63 4.54 -13.51
N ALA A 9 -20.89 5.26 -12.66
CA ALA A 9 -19.48 5.53 -12.88
C ALA A 9 -18.71 4.23 -13.19
N PRO A 10 -17.80 4.26 -14.20
CA PRO A 10 -16.91 3.15 -14.51
C PRO A 10 -16.15 2.68 -13.26
N ILE A 11 -15.81 1.39 -13.22
CA ILE A 11 -14.96 0.86 -12.15
C ILE A 11 -13.55 1.40 -12.35
N ASP A 12 -13.01 2.08 -11.35
CA ASP A 12 -11.59 2.39 -11.29
C ASP A 12 -10.85 1.13 -10.86
N TRP A 13 -10.15 0.50 -11.82
CA TRP A 13 -9.39 -0.70 -11.55
C TRP A 13 -7.93 -0.34 -11.31
N ILE A 14 -7.47 -0.56 -10.08
CA ILE A 14 -6.11 -0.31 -9.65
C ILE A 14 -5.42 -1.65 -9.42
N VAL A 15 -4.29 -1.85 -10.08
CA VAL A 15 -3.47 -3.06 -9.96
C VAL A 15 -2.19 -2.69 -9.26
N MET A 16 -1.89 -3.41 -8.18
CA MET A 16 -0.67 -3.25 -7.41
C MET A 16 0.20 -4.48 -7.57
N ARG A 17 1.51 -4.28 -7.70
CA ARG A 17 2.48 -5.38 -7.69
C ARG A 17 2.82 -5.73 -6.25
N ASN A 18 2.72 -7.01 -5.90
CA ASN A 18 3.14 -7.49 -4.59
C ASN A 18 4.56 -8.06 -4.69
N ARG A 19 5.29 -8.09 -3.56
CA ARG A 19 6.61 -8.72 -3.41
C ARG A 19 7.75 -8.06 -4.20
N LEU A 20 7.91 -6.76 -4.03
CA LEU A 20 9.06 -6.04 -4.57
C LEU A 20 10.30 -6.32 -3.71
N SER A 21 11.23 -7.13 -4.24
CA SER A 21 12.58 -7.27 -3.68
C SER A 21 13.37 -5.98 -3.90
N HIS A 22 14.26 -5.64 -2.96
CA HIS A 22 15.13 -4.45 -3.06
C HIS A 22 16.13 -4.49 -4.22
N ILE A 23 16.40 -5.67 -4.78
CA ILE A 23 17.33 -5.86 -5.90
C ILE A 23 16.52 -5.90 -7.19
N ALA A 24 16.68 -4.88 -8.03
CA ALA A 24 16.09 -4.82 -9.36
C ALA A 24 16.67 -5.91 -10.27
N SER A 25 15.94 -7.02 -10.41
CA SER A 25 16.28 -8.06 -11.37
C SER A 25 15.81 -7.69 -12.78
N ARG A 26 16.45 -8.24 -13.81
CA ARG A 26 16.02 -8.05 -15.22
C ARG A 26 14.55 -8.42 -15.42
N ASN A 27 14.11 -9.51 -14.78
CA ASN A 27 12.72 -9.97 -14.84
C ASN A 27 11.76 -8.94 -14.23
N GLN A 28 12.14 -8.25 -13.15
CA GLN A 28 11.28 -7.21 -12.58
C GLN A 28 11.14 -6.02 -13.52
N LEU A 29 12.21 -5.59 -14.19
CA LEU A 29 12.15 -4.50 -15.17
C LEU A 29 11.26 -4.90 -16.36
N GLU A 30 11.42 -6.11 -16.87
CA GLU A 30 10.60 -6.64 -17.97
C GLU A 30 9.11 -6.72 -17.58
N ILE A 31 8.80 -7.28 -16.40
CA ILE A 31 7.43 -7.33 -15.88
C ILE A 31 6.87 -5.91 -15.66
N THR A 32 7.68 -4.94 -15.27
CA THR A 32 7.25 -3.53 -15.15
C THR A 32 6.75 -3.01 -16.49
N GLY A 33 7.57 -3.11 -17.53
CA GLY A 33 7.20 -2.63 -18.86
C GLY A 33 5.99 -3.36 -19.45
N LEU A 34 5.91 -4.68 -19.27
CA LEU A 34 4.74 -5.45 -19.73
C LEU A 34 3.45 -5.03 -19.00
N MET A 35 3.53 -4.71 -17.71
CA MET A 35 2.37 -4.25 -16.95
C MET A 35 1.90 -2.87 -17.40
N GLU A 36 2.80 -1.97 -17.79
CA GLU A 36 2.46 -0.66 -18.36
C GLU A 36 1.74 -0.79 -19.70
N LEU A 37 2.22 -1.67 -20.59
CA LEU A 37 1.55 -1.97 -21.86
C LEU A 37 0.16 -2.60 -21.65
N LEU A 38 0.02 -3.48 -20.65
CA LEU A 38 -1.28 -4.08 -20.30
C LEU A 38 -2.22 -3.06 -19.68
N ALA A 39 -1.71 -2.12 -18.88
CA ALA A 39 -2.49 -1.05 -18.27
C ALA A 39 -3.18 -0.19 -19.34
N GLU A 40 -2.44 0.21 -20.38
CA GLU A 40 -2.97 0.96 -21.52
C GLU A 40 -4.03 0.14 -22.29
N ARG A 41 -3.74 -1.14 -22.55
CA ARG A 41 -4.62 -1.99 -23.37
C ARG A 41 -5.91 -2.42 -22.66
N ILE A 42 -5.86 -2.63 -21.34
CA ILE A 42 -6.96 -3.19 -20.54
C ILE A 42 -7.72 -2.08 -19.78
N GLY A 43 -7.08 -0.95 -19.52
CA GLY A 43 -7.69 0.22 -18.86
C GLY A 43 -7.65 0.15 -17.34
N PHE A 44 -6.57 -0.37 -16.75
CA PHE A 44 -6.32 -0.28 -15.31
C PHE A 44 -5.16 0.68 -15.01
N ARG A 45 -5.07 1.16 -13.78
CA ARG A 45 -3.96 2.01 -13.30
C ARG A 45 -3.03 1.19 -12.42
N LEU A 46 -1.73 1.43 -12.55
CA LEU A 46 -0.73 0.79 -11.69
C LEU A 46 -0.54 1.59 -10.40
N ALA A 47 -0.50 0.89 -9.28
CA ALA A 47 -0.14 1.44 -7.98
C ALA A 47 1.23 0.93 -7.51
N PRO A 48 1.98 1.75 -6.74
CA PRO A 48 3.20 1.32 -6.10
C PRO A 48 2.89 0.17 -5.12
N GLY A 49 3.78 -0.81 -5.10
CA GLY A 49 3.66 -1.99 -4.25
C GLY A 49 4.26 -1.81 -2.87
N PHE A 50 3.93 -2.73 -1.98
CA PHE A 50 4.62 -2.85 -0.69
C PHE A 50 5.85 -3.76 -0.80
N GLY A 51 6.91 -3.39 -0.10
CA GLY A 51 8.03 -4.29 0.16
C GLY A 51 7.63 -5.40 1.12
N GLU A 52 8.20 -6.60 0.96
CA GLU A 52 8.03 -7.66 1.96
C GLU A 52 8.79 -7.28 3.25
N ARG A 53 8.07 -7.12 4.36
CA ARG A 53 8.64 -6.66 5.63
C ARG A 53 8.08 -7.45 6.81
N VAL A 54 8.93 -7.78 7.78
CA VAL A 54 8.53 -8.49 9.03
C VAL A 54 7.55 -7.65 9.87
N VAL A 55 7.61 -6.32 9.77
CA VAL A 55 6.75 -5.38 10.50
C VAL A 55 5.25 -5.67 10.33
N PHE A 56 4.83 -6.13 9.14
CA PHE A 56 3.43 -6.48 8.89
C PHE A 56 2.98 -7.69 9.70
N ARG A 57 3.88 -8.66 9.93
CA ARG A 57 3.60 -9.84 10.76
C ARG A 57 3.59 -9.50 12.24
N GLU A 58 4.52 -8.66 12.69
CA GLU A 58 4.56 -8.17 14.08
C GLU A 58 3.26 -7.41 14.42
N MET A 59 2.89 -6.41 13.60
CA MET A 59 1.63 -5.66 13.79
C MET A 59 0.38 -6.55 13.73
N PHE A 60 0.38 -7.57 12.87
CA PHE A 60 -0.74 -8.51 12.76
C PHE A 60 -1.02 -9.26 14.08
N LEU A 61 0.03 -9.65 14.82
CA LEU A 61 -0.12 -10.31 16.11
C LEU A 61 -0.79 -9.41 17.16
N GLU A 62 -0.61 -8.11 17.03
CA GLU A 62 -1.17 -7.09 17.93
C GLU A 62 -2.49 -6.50 17.41
N GLY A 63 -2.95 -6.91 16.22
CA GLY A 63 -4.14 -6.35 15.58
C GLY A 63 -3.97 -4.89 15.12
N LEU A 64 -2.73 -4.42 14.98
CA LEU A 64 -2.40 -3.05 14.58
C LEU A 64 -2.24 -2.91 13.07
N THR A 65 -2.40 -1.68 12.58
CA THR A 65 -2.08 -1.30 11.20
C THR A 65 -1.04 -0.18 11.17
N LEU A 66 -0.45 0.06 9.99
CA LEU A 66 0.49 1.18 9.78
C LEU A 66 -0.11 2.57 10.09
N LEU A 67 -1.45 2.68 10.10
CA LEU A 67 -2.16 3.92 10.41
C LEU A 67 -2.24 4.20 11.91
N ASP A 68 -2.10 3.18 12.75
CA ASP A 68 -2.23 3.26 14.21
C ASP A 68 -0.89 3.53 14.91
N LEU A 69 0.22 3.42 14.20
CA LEU A 69 1.56 3.63 14.75
C LEU A 69 1.84 5.11 14.98
N ASP A 70 2.21 5.46 16.21
CA ASP A 70 2.61 6.81 16.60
C ASP A 70 4.12 7.06 16.36
N LEU A 71 4.47 8.30 16.01
CA LEU A 71 5.83 8.69 15.58
C LEU A 71 6.85 8.68 16.72
N SER A 72 6.44 8.50 17.98
CA SER A 72 7.31 8.64 19.15
C SER A 72 8.21 7.42 19.43
N GLU A 73 8.00 6.29 18.75
CA GLU A 73 8.77 5.05 18.96
C GLU A 73 10.01 4.90 18.05
N LEU A 74 10.68 6.02 17.71
CA LEU A 74 11.70 6.12 16.65
C LEU A 74 13.11 5.58 17.02
N ASN A 75 13.32 4.92 18.16
CA ASN A 75 14.67 4.56 18.63
C ASN A 75 15.16 3.13 18.33
N ASP A 76 14.41 2.32 17.57
CA ASP A 76 14.79 0.93 17.23
C ASP A 76 15.02 0.78 15.72
N ARG A 77 15.83 -0.21 15.28
CA ARG A 77 16.02 -0.56 13.85
C ARG A 77 14.68 -0.82 13.14
N ARG A 78 13.66 -1.24 13.90
CA ARG A 78 12.26 -1.36 13.46
C ARG A 78 11.66 -0.05 12.96
N ALA A 79 12.10 1.10 13.48
CA ALA A 79 11.64 2.43 13.09
C ALA A 79 11.93 2.73 11.61
N SER A 80 13.07 2.29 11.07
CA SER A 80 13.40 2.46 9.65
C SER A 80 12.42 1.69 8.74
N SER A 81 12.12 0.43 9.05
CA SER A 81 11.17 -0.39 8.28
C SER A 81 9.74 0.14 8.38
N ARG A 82 9.29 0.56 9.57
CA ARG A 82 8.00 1.23 9.80
C ARG A 82 7.86 2.50 8.96
N SER A 83 8.89 3.35 8.96
CA SER A 83 8.90 4.60 8.20
C SER A 83 8.75 4.36 6.69
N ALA A 84 9.44 3.33 6.16
CA ALA A 84 9.39 3.00 4.74
C ALA A 84 8.02 2.43 4.34
N ALA A 85 7.47 1.52 5.15
CA ALA A 85 6.14 0.97 4.93
C ALA A 85 5.05 2.07 4.96
N ARG A 86 5.21 3.09 5.81
CA ARG A 86 4.29 4.24 5.86
C ARG A 86 4.41 5.14 4.62
N ARG A 87 5.62 5.33 4.09
CA ARG A 87 5.82 6.03 2.81
C ARG A 87 5.13 5.29 1.67
N GLU A 88 5.37 3.98 1.54
CA GLU A 88 4.72 3.10 0.55
C GLU A 88 3.19 3.17 0.66
N LEU A 89 2.65 3.15 1.90
CA LEU A 89 1.21 3.34 2.13
C LEU A 89 0.73 4.72 1.66
N GLY A 90 1.48 5.77 1.94
CA GLY A 90 1.16 7.12 1.49
C GLY A 90 1.09 7.24 -0.04
N GLU A 91 1.99 6.58 -0.76
CA GLU A 91 2.01 6.54 -2.23
C GLU A 91 0.81 5.75 -2.79
N LEU A 92 0.43 4.64 -2.14
CA LEU A 92 -0.79 3.91 -2.49
C LEU A 92 -2.03 4.78 -2.26
N LEU A 93 -2.15 5.44 -1.10
CA LEU A 93 -3.29 6.30 -0.77
C LEU A 93 -3.47 7.44 -1.77
N GLN A 94 -2.36 8.04 -2.21
CA GLN A 94 -2.36 9.04 -3.29
C GLN A 94 -2.86 8.45 -4.61
N THR A 95 -2.43 7.24 -4.97
CA THR A 95 -2.83 6.58 -6.22
C THR A 95 -4.33 6.26 -6.26
N ILE A 96 -4.92 5.88 -5.13
CA ILE A 96 -6.36 5.60 -5.00
C ILE A 96 -7.22 6.86 -4.80
N GLY A 97 -6.60 8.05 -4.72
CA GLY A 97 -7.31 9.33 -4.57
C GLY A 97 -7.80 9.64 -3.15
N ILE A 98 -7.21 9.01 -2.11
CA ILE A 98 -7.53 9.32 -0.71
C ILE A 98 -6.45 10.27 -0.17
N SER A 99 -6.77 11.57 -0.11
CA SER A 99 -5.90 12.57 0.51
C SER A 99 -6.17 12.63 2.02
N ALA A 100 -5.17 12.24 2.81
CA ALA A 100 -5.15 12.14 4.28
C ALA A 100 -5.97 10.98 4.90
N PRO A 101 -5.31 9.86 5.30
CA PRO A 101 -5.95 8.88 6.15
C PRO A 101 -6.23 9.50 7.52
N ARG A 102 -7.46 9.35 8.03
CA ARG A 102 -7.79 9.71 9.41
C ARG A 102 -6.97 8.81 10.33
N ILE A 103 -5.91 9.33 10.94
CA ILE A 103 -5.11 8.62 11.94
C ILE A 103 -6.06 8.35 13.11
N ARG A 104 -6.38 7.08 13.34
CA ARG A 104 -7.05 6.68 14.57
C ARG A 104 -5.96 6.58 15.62
N THR A 105 -5.95 7.50 16.58
CA THR A 105 -5.15 7.31 17.78
C THR A 105 -5.76 6.11 18.52
N ALA A 106 -5.02 5.00 18.57
CA ALA A 106 -5.41 3.88 19.41
C ALA A 106 -5.53 4.38 20.84
N THR A 107 -6.74 4.43 21.39
CA THR A 107 -6.91 4.57 22.83
C THR A 107 -6.45 3.25 23.42
N PRO A 108 -5.42 3.20 24.28
CA PRO A 108 -4.94 1.95 24.82
C PRO A 108 -6.08 1.29 25.59
N ALA A 109 -6.50 0.11 25.12
CA ALA A 109 -7.42 -0.77 25.82
C ALA A 109 -6.67 -1.46 26.99
N SER A 110 -6.27 -0.67 27.99
CA SER A 110 -5.81 -1.17 29.29
C SER A 110 -5.94 -0.05 30.32
N ALA A 111 -7.18 0.16 30.78
CA ALA A 111 -7.51 0.88 31.99
C ALA A 111 -8.85 0.33 32.51
N ALA A 112 -8.82 -0.92 32.96
CA ALA A 112 -9.85 -1.57 33.77
C ALA A 112 -9.15 -2.55 34.73
#